data_AF-A0A0N0DTN7-F1
#
_entry.id   AF-A0A0N0DTN7-F1
#
_cell.length_a   1.000
_cell.length_b   1.000
_cell.length_c   1.000
_cell.angle_alpha   90.00
_cell.angle_beta   90.00
_cell.angle_gamma   90.00
#
_symmetry.space_group_name_H-M   'P 1'
#
loop_
_entity.id
_entity.type
_entity.pdbx_description
1 polymer ?
#
loop_
_entity_poly.entity_id
_entity_poly.type
_entity_poly.pdbx_seq_one_letter_code
_entity_poly.pdbx_strand_id
1 'polypeptide(L)'
;MAKRKKEIEAVKRIGERTRNISLPVAHLGAILLFCVTELANIDPMYQNSLQSYMSIFQEALMNSAKSSEVEERTEAINTTFKRSLYQRICRSLFARDQLLFSFTMSLKIYDVDPTLLRWVLMGGFEEEDHHAVPNPFTWLPELIWKLLRRAATQLDGFAHLTELLQHYEMFFMDFHESSNPLELELSGVLNDGVLQRLALNSPHTAPASM
;
A
#
# COMPACT_ATOMS: atom_id res chain seq x y z
N MET A 1 -49.89 2.96 22.02
CA MET A 1 -49.14 3.70 20.98
C MET A 1 -47.72 4.12 21.40
N ALA A 2 -47.52 4.76 22.56
CA ALA A 2 -46.18 5.24 22.98
C ALA A 2 -45.13 4.12 23.22
N LYS A 3 -45.53 2.98 23.79
CA LYS A 3 -44.63 1.82 24.02
C LYS A 3 -44.06 1.26 22.72
N ARG A 4 -44.92 1.02 21.72
CA ARG A 4 -44.54 0.53 20.39
C ARG A 4 -43.60 1.50 19.65
N LYS A 5 -43.80 2.81 19.82
CA LYS A 5 -42.91 3.83 19.24
C LYS A 5 -41.50 3.77 19.86
N LYS A 6 -41.41 3.63 21.18
CA LYS A 6 -40.11 3.45 21.89
C LYS A 6 -39.38 2.17 21.48
N GLU A 7 -40.11 1.07 21.30
CA GLU A 7 -39.53 -0.21 20.84
C GLU A 7 -38.95 -0.11 19.43
N ILE A 8 -39.67 0.51 18.49
CA ILE A 8 -39.18 0.74 17.11
C ILE A 8 -37.92 1.59 17.13
N GLU A 9 -37.89 2.65 17.94
CA GLU A 9 -36.73 3.52 18.06
C GLU A 9 -35.50 2.80 18.64
N ALA A 10 -35.70 1.93 19.64
CA ALA A 10 -34.64 1.10 20.20
C ALA A 10 -34.06 0.12 19.18
N VAL A 11 -34.91 -0.59 18.42
CA VAL A 11 -34.47 -1.51 17.36
C VAL A 11 -33.68 -0.77 16.28
N LYS A 12 -34.14 0.44 15.90
CA LYS A 12 -33.45 1.28 14.93
C LYS A 12 -32.04 1.66 15.40
N ARG A 13 -31.91 2.10 16.66
CA ARG A 13 -30.59 2.45 17.25
C ARG A 13 -29.64 1.25 17.29
N ILE A 14 -30.15 0.06 17.62
CA ILE A 14 -29.34 -1.17 17.60
C ILE A 14 -28.87 -1.46 16.17
N GLY A 15 -29.76 -1.37 15.18
CA GLY A 15 -29.40 -1.58 13.77
C GLY A 15 -28.33 -0.61 13.28
N GLU A 16 -28.47 0.68 13.59
CA GLU A 16 -27.48 1.73 13.26
C GLU A 16 -26.13 1.45 13.93
N ARG A 17 -26.12 1.08 15.22
CA ARG A 17 -24.89 0.75 15.95
C ARG A 17 -24.19 -0.47 15.33
N THR A 18 -24.91 -1.55 15.07
CA THR A 18 -24.36 -2.76 14.46
C THR A 18 -23.80 -2.49 13.06
N ARG A 19 -24.49 -1.65 12.27
CA ARG A 19 -24.02 -1.22 10.94
C ARG A 19 -22.70 -0.47 11.03
N ASN A 20 -22.60 0.51 11.92
CA ASN A 20 -21.38 1.32 12.06
C ASN A 20 -20.18 0.47 12.49
N ILE A 21 -20.38 -0.47 13.42
CA ILE A 21 -19.34 -1.40 13.87
C ILE A 21 -18.87 -2.34 12.74
N SER A 22 -19.79 -2.77 11.87
CA SER A 22 -19.45 -3.72 10.79
C SER A 22 -18.88 -3.03 9.55
N LEU A 23 -19.02 -1.71 9.43
CA LEU A 23 -18.68 -0.94 8.23
C LEU A 23 -17.18 -1.02 7.88
N PRO A 24 -16.23 -0.90 8.81
CA PRO A 24 -14.79 -0.98 8.49
C PRO A 24 -14.39 -2.34 7.90
N VAL A 25 -14.91 -3.43 8.49
CA VAL A 25 -14.67 -4.80 7.99
C VAL A 25 -15.31 -4.99 6.61
N ALA A 26 -16.53 -4.51 6.42
CA ALA A 26 -17.23 -4.59 5.15
C ALA A 26 -16.53 -3.77 4.05
N HIS A 27 -15.96 -2.61 4.39
CA HIS A 27 -15.21 -1.77 3.47
C HIS A 27 -13.95 -2.49 2.97
N LEU A 28 -13.14 -3.05 3.87
CA LEU A 28 -11.98 -3.87 3.49
C LEU A 28 -12.43 -5.09 2.64
N GLY A 29 -13.53 -5.73 3.02
CA GLY A 29 -14.12 -6.82 2.26
C GLY A 29 -14.56 -6.42 0.85
N ALA A 30 -15.02 -5.20 0.63
CA ALA A 30 -15.34 -4.70 -0.71
C ALA A 30 -14.08 -4.46 -1.55
N ILE A 31 -13.08 -3.78 -0.98
CA ILE A 31 -11.80 -3.50 -1.63
C ILE A 31 -11.13 -4.79 -2.11
N LEU A 32 -11.04 -5.79 -1.23
CA LEU A 32 -10.38 -7.04 -1.53
C LEU A 32 -11.17 -7.93 -2.51
N LEU A 33 -12.49 -7.81 -2.55
CA LEU A 33 -13.30 -8.48 -3.57
C LEU A 33 -12.93 -7.95 -4.96
N PHE A 34 -12.87 -6.63 -5.13
CA PHE A 34 -12.47 -6.02 -6.40
C PHE A 34 -11.06 -6.45 -6.80
N CYS A 35 -10.11 -6.43 -5.86
CA CYS A 35 -8.75 -6.90 -6.09
C CYS A 35 -8.71 -8.34 -6.64
N VAL A 36 -9.53 -9.24 -6.10
CA VAL A 36 -9.60 -10.64 -6.55
C VAL A 36 -10.29 -10.78 -7.90
N THR A 37 -11.37 -10.03 -8.15
CA THR A 37 -12.06 -10.09 -9.44
C THR A 37 -11.23 -9.51 -10.59
N GLU A 38 -10.37 -8.53 -10.30
CA GLU A 38 -9.47 -7.91 -11.28
C GLU A 38 -8.33 -8.85 -11.72
N LEU A 39 -8.08 -9.95 -10.99
CA LEU A 39 -7.06 -10.95 -11.39
C LEU A 39 -7.36 -11.60 -12.74
N ALA A 40 -8.63 -11.70 -13.13
CA ALA A 40 -9.03 -12.22 -14.44
C ALA A 40 -8.51 -11.36 -15.62
N ASN A 41 -8.13 -10.10 -15.36
CA ASN A 41 -7.50 -9.23 -16.36
C ASN A 41 -6.04 -9.60 -16.61
N ILE A 42 -5.37 -10.28 -15.66
CA ILE A 42 -4.00 -10.77 -15.83
C ILE A 42 -4.04 -12.07 -16.62
N ASP A 43 -4.87 -13.02 -16.17
CA ASP A 43 -5.10 -14.29 -16.85
C ASP A 43 -6.55 -14.72 -16.61
N PRO A 44 -7.33 -15.03 -17.66
CA PRO A 44 -8.71 -15.51 -17.51
C PRO A 44 -8.86 -16.74 -16.59
N MET A 45 -7.79 -17.54 -16.42
CA MET A 45 -7.79 -18.69 -15.50
C MET A 45 -7.90 -18.29 -14.02
N TYR A 46 -7.61 -17.03 -13.65
CA TYR A 46 -7.65 -16.54 -12.27
C TYR A 46 -9.03 -16.08 -11.81
N GLN A 47 -10.07 -16.39 -12.58
CA GLN A 47 -11.44 -16.05 -12.24
C GLN A 47 -11.89 -16.76 -10.95
N ASN A 48 -12.30 -15.97 -9.96
CA ASN A 48 -12.86 -16.46 -8.70
C ASN A 48 -14.35 -16.10 -8.61
N SER A 49 -15.16 -17.02 -8.08
CA SER A 49 -16.58 -16.76 -7.85
C SER A 49 -16.80 -15.98 -6.56
N LEU A 50 -17.85 -15.17 -6.53
CA LEU A 50 -18.29 -14.47 -5.31
C LEU A 50 -18.57 -15.47 -4.18
N GLN A 51 -19.11 -16.65 -4.51
CA GLN A 51 -19.40 -17.68 -3.52
C GLN A 51 -18.12 -18.20 -2.85
N SER A 52 -17.07 -18.45 -3.64
CA SER A 52 -15.76 -18.85 -3.10
C SER A 52 -15.22 -17.77 -2.17
N TYR A 53 -15.23 -16.50 -2.62
CA TYR A 53 -14.81 -15.35 -1.82
C TYR A 53 -15.58 -15.22 -0.49
N MET A 54 -16.90 -15.35 -0.51
CA MET A 54 -17.74 -15.27 0.69
C MET A 54 -17.43 -16.38 1.69
N SER A 55 -17.10 -17.59 1.22
CA SER A 55 -16.63 -18.68 2.08
C SER A 55 -15.34 -18.28 2.84
N ILE A 56 -14.39 -17.64 2.14
CA ILE A 56 -13.15 -17.13 2.74
C ILE A 56 -13.43 -16.14 3.87
N PHE A 57 -14.33 -15.19 3.58
CA PHE A 57 -14.70 -14.13 4.49
C PHE A 57 -15.42 -14.67 5.73
N GLN A 58 -16.38 -15.59 5.55
CA GLN A 58 -17.09 -16.25 6.64
C GLN A 58 -16.16 -17.06 7.53
N GLU A 59 -15.23 -17.81 6.93
CA GLU A 59 -14.22 -18.55 7.68
C GLU A 59 -13.33 -17.62 8.51
N ALA A 60 -12.90 -16.49 7.94
CA ALA A 60 -12.12 -15.49 8.67
C ALA A 60 -12.89 -14.86 9.83
N LEU A 61 -14.20 -14.62 9.67
CA LEU A 61 -15.06 -14.14 10.76
C LEU A 61 -15.17 -15.16 11.90
N MET A 62 -15.27 -16.45 11.59
CA MET A 62 -15.39 -17.51 12.60
C MET A 62 -14.07 -17.78 13.33
N ASN A 63 -12.94 -17.76 12.59
CA ASN A 63 -11.64 -18.22 13.11
C ASN A 63 -10.75 -17.10 13.68
N SER A 64 -11.13 -15.83 13.50
CA SER A 64 -10.41 -14.69 14.07
C SER A 64 -10.56 -14.62 15.59
N ALA A 65 -9.56 -14.07 16.27
CA ALA A 65 -9.57 -13.90 17.73
C ALA A 65 -10.77 -13.05 18.18
N LYS A 66 -11.50 -13.54 19.18
CA LYS A 66 -12.65 -12.83 19.76
C LYS A 66 -12.15 -11.79 20.77
N SER A 67 -12.74 -10.60 20.76
CA SER A 67 -12.51 -9.56 21.76
C SER A 67 -13.84 -8.86 22.11
N SER A 68 -13.93 -8.32 23.32
CA SER A 68 -15.02 -7.44 23.74
C SER A 68 -14.89 -6.04 23.16
N GLU A 69 -13.66 -5.60 22.87
CA GLU A 69 -13.37 -4.31 22.27
C GLU A 69 -13.57 -4.38 20.75
N VAL A 70 -14.33 -3.42 20.22
CA VAL A 70 -14.75 -3.43 18.82
C VAL A 70 -13.56 -3.26 17.89
N GLU A 71 -12.65 -2.36 18.23
CA GLU A 71 -11.47 -2.02 17.44
C GLU A 71 -10.52 -3.22 17.37
N GLU A 72 -10.23 -3.85 18.51
CA GLU A 72 -9.37 -5.04 18.57
C GLU A 72 -9.99 -6.22 17.81
N ARG A 73 -11.30 -6.43 17.96
CA ARG A 73 -12.03 -7.46 17.20
C ARG A 73 -11.97 -7.20 15.69
N THR A 74 -12.14 -5.95 15.29
CA THR A 74 -12.11 -5.51 13.90
C THR A 74 -10.74 -5.78 13.28
N GLU A 75 -9.65 -5.42 13.98
CA GLU A 75 -8.29 -5.68 13.49
C GLU A 75 -7.98 -7.18 13.44
N ALA A 76 -8.41 -7.96 14.43
CA ALA A 76 -8.26 -9.40 14.43
C ALA A 76 -8.97 -10.05 13.23
N ILE A 77 -10.20 -9.62 12.90
CA ILE A 77 -10.93 -10.07 11.71
C ILE A 77 -10.17 -9.67 10.45
N ASN A 78 -9.80 -8.41 10.31
CA ASN A 78 -9.11 -7.89 9.13
C ASN A 78 -7.80 -8.61 8.88
N THR A 79 -6.97 -8.81 9.90
CA THR A 79 -5.70 -9.51 9.79
C THR A 79 -5.88 -10.99 9.43
N THR A 80 -6.85 -11.67 10.06
CA THR A 80 -7.16 -13.06 9.71
C THR A 80 -7.67 -13.15 8.27
N PHE A 81 -8.54 -12.23 7.86
CA PHE A 81 -9.11 -12.20 6.52
C PHE A 81 -8.06 -11.94 5.45
N LYS A 82 -7.22 -10.90 5.61
CA LYS A 82 -6.10 -10.58 4.72
C LYS A 82 -5.22 -11.82 4.48
N ARG A 83 -4.82 -12.50 5.57
CA ARG A 83 -3.98 -13.71 5.50
C ARG A 83 -4.67 -14.87 4.79
N SER A 84 -5.90 -15.20 5.21
CA SER A 84 -6.64 -16.34 4.65
C SER A 84 -6.99 -16.13 3.18
N LEU A 85 -7.30 -14.90 2.78
CA LEU A 85 -7.53 -14.54 1.39
C LEU A 85 -6.24 -14.71 0.58
N TYR A 86 -5.14 -14.09 1.03
CA TYR A 86 -3.85 -14.17 0.35
C TYR A 86 -3.41 -15.61 0.12
N GLN A 87 -3.40 -16.44 1.17
CA GLN A 87 -2.98 -17.84 1.08
C GLN A 87 -3.85 -18.65 0.13
N ARG A 88 -5.16 -18.42 0.11
CA ARG A 88 -6.09 -19.19 -0.72
C ARG A 88 -6.02 -18.80 -2.18
N ILE A 89 -5.90 -17.51 -2.47
CA ILE A 89 -5.74 -17.03 -3.84
C ILE A 89 -4.36 -17.42 -4.40
N CYS A 90 -3.27 -17.23 -3.64
CA CYS A 90 -1.94 -17.62 -4.11
C CYS A 90 -1.79 -19.11 -4.41
N ARG A 91 -2.55 -20.00 -3.76
CA ARG A 91 -2.59 -21.44 -4.08
C ARG A 91 -3.14 -21.73 -5.47
N SER A 92 -3.97 -20.86 -6.04
CA SER A 92 -4.51 -20.98 -7.39
C SER A 92 -3.75 -20.17 -8.44
N LEU A 93 -2.77 -19.36 -8.05
CA LEU A 93 -1.97 -18.53 -8.97
C LEU A 93 -0.67 -19.24 -9.36
N PHE A 94 -0.18 -18.97 -10.57
CA PHE A 94 1.20 -19.32 -10.92
C PHE A 94 2.18 -18.51 -10.06
N ALA A 95 3.33 -19.09 -9.74
CA ALA A 95 4.34 -18.46 -8.87
C ALA A 95 4.77 -17.05 -9.35
N ARG A 96 4.84 -16.85 -10.67
CA ARG A 96 5.19 -15.56 -11.29
C ARG A 96 4.20 -14.42 -10.94
N ASP A 97 2.94 -14.76 -10.69
CA ASP A 97 1.85 -13.79 -10.51
C ASP A 97 1.52 -13.55 -9.02
N GLN A 98 2.10 -14.34 -8.11
CA GLN A 98 1.88 -14.20 -6.66
C GLN A 98 2.41 -12.87 -6.11
N LEU A 99 3.57 -12.41 -6.60
CA LEU A 99 4.14 -11.13 -6.19
C LEU A 99 3.28 -9.96 -6.70
N LEU A 100 2.83 -10.05 -7.95
CA LEU A 100 1.93 -9.06 -8.54
C LEU A 100 0.64 -8.94 -7.73
N PHE A 101 0.03 -10.06 -7.36
CA PHE A 101 -1.16 -10.05 -6.51
C PHE A 101 -0.89 -9.42 -5.13
N SER A 102 0.23 -9.77 -4.48
CA SER A 102 0.63 -9.15 -3.20
C SER A 102 0.79 -7.64 -3.31
N PHE A 103 1.39 -7.18 -4.40
CA PHE A 103 1.59 -5.75 -4.67
C PHE A 103 0.24 -5.05 -4.91
N THR A 104 -0.61 -5.58 -5.79
CA THR A 104 -1.95 -5.01 -6.05
C THR A 104 -2.81 -4.97 -4.78
N MET A 105 -2.80 -6.03 -3.98
CA MET A 105 -3.53 -6.08 -2.72
C MET A 105 -3.05 -4.98 -1.76
N SER A 106 -1.73 -4.74 -1.68
CA SER A 106 -1.16 -3.68 -0.86
C SER A 106 -1.57 -2.29 -1.36
N LEU A 107 -1.46 -2.03 -2.66
CA LEU A 107 -1.86 -0.74 -3.26
C LEU A 107 -3.31 -0.38 -2.97
N LYS A 108 -4.22 -1.38 -3.02
CA LYS A 108 -5.65 -1.19 -2.76
C LYS A 108 -5.96 -0.98 -1.28
N ILE A 109 -5.18 -1.57 -0.36
CA ILE A 109 -5.38 -1.41 1.09
C ILE A 109 -4.89 -0.03 1.56
N TYR A 110 -3.75 0.44 1.04
CA TYR A 110 -3.09 1.67 1.51
C TYR A 110 -3.46 2.92 0.72
N ASP A 111 -4.41 2.84 -0.22
CA ASP A 111 -4.91 3.96 -1.05
C ASP A 111 -3.78 4.85 -1.60
N VAL A 112 -2.87 4.22 -2.35
CA VAL A 112 -1.68 4.90 -2.87
C VAL A 112 -2.04 5.91 -3.95
N ASP A 113 -1.40 7.09 -3.91
CA ASP A 113 -1.58 8.14 -4.92
C ASP A 113 -1.35 7.58 -6.34
N PRO A 114 -2.37 7.63 -7.23
CA PRO A 114 -2.26 7.11 -8.59
C PRO A 114 -1.20 7.83 -9.43
N THR A 115 -0.89 9.10 -9.11
CA THR A 115 0.13 9.89 -9.79
C THR A 115 1.52 9.36 -9.46
N LEU A 116 1.80 9.16 -8.16
CA LEU A 116 3.05 8.56 -7.70
C LEU A 116 3.20 7.13 -8.21
N LEU A 117 2.15 6.31 -8.16
CA LEU A 117 2.17 4.95 -8.70
C LEU A 117 2.51 4.96 -10.19
N ARG A 118 1.87 5.84 -10.97
CA ARG A 118 2.17 5.99 -12.39
C ARG A 118 3.62 6.41 -12.62
N TRP A 119 4.14 7.31 -11.79
CA TRP A 119 5.54 7.72 -11.86
C TRP A 119 6.47 6.53 -11.61
N VAL A 120 6.22 5.72 -10.58
CA VAL A 120 7.00 4.51 -10.26
C VAL A 120 6.98 3.49 -11.41
N LEU A 121 5.82 3.30 -12.04
CA LEU A 121 5.67 2.34 -13.14
C LEU A 121 6.31 2.81 -14.44
N MET A 122 6.33 4.12 -14.70
CA MET A 122 6.73 4.69 -15.99
C MET A 122 8.08 5.42 -15.94
N GLY A 123 8.65 5.65 -14.75
CA GLY A 123 9.87 6.44 -14.56
C GLY A 123 9.68 7.94 -14.78
N GLY A 124 8.47 8.46 -14.56
CA GLY A 124 8.12 9.86 -14.84
C GLY A 124 8.10 10.23 -16.32
N PHE A 125 7.91 11.51 -16.63
CA PHE A 125 7.89 12.01 -18.01
C PHE A 125 9.22 12.66 -18.38
N GLU A 126 9.67 12.45 -19.61
CA GLU A 126 10.79 13.22 -20.17
C GLU A 126 10.32 14.65 -20.41
N GLU A 127 10.86 15.56 -19.61
CA GLU A 127 10.75 16.99 -19.85
C GLU A 127 12.09 17.45 -20.46
N GLU A 128 12.04 18.30 -21.49
CA GLU A 128 13.26 18.90 -22.05
C GLU A 128 13.89 19.77 -20.97
N ASP A 129 14.93 19.23 -20.34
CA ASP A 129 15.62 19.94 -19.27
C ASP A 129 16.50 21.04 -19.87
N HIS A 130 15.91 22.22 -20.02
CA HIS A 130 16.61 23.43 -20.48
C HIS A 130 17.74 23.86 -19.52
N HIS A 131 17.82 23.28 -18.31
CA HIS A 131 18.87 23.47 -17.31
C HIS A 131 19.59 22.16 -16.98
N ALA A 132 20.00 21.42 -18.02
CA ALA A 132 20.72 20.16 -17.85
C ALA A 132 22.00 20.34 -17.00
N VAL A 133 21.90 19.98 -15.72
CA VAL A 133 23.03 19.87 -14.80
C VAL A 133 23.78 18.58 -15.17
N PRO A 134 25.07 18.68 -15.55
CA PRO A 134 25.85 17.50 -15.88
C PRO A 134 26.00 16.61 -14.66
N ASN A 135 26.13 15.31 -14.90
CA ASN A 135 26.39 14.35 -13.84
C ASN A 135 27.71 14.69 -13.13
N PRO A 136 27.69 15.01 -11.83
CA PRO A 136 28.91 15.33 -11.09
C PRO A 136 29.65 14.07 -10.63
N PHE A 137 29.04 12.89 -10.74
CA PHE A 137 29.57 11.63 -10.21
C PHE A 137 30.22 10.80 -11.33
N THR A 138 31.42 10.29 -11.05
CA THR A 138 32.17 9.46 -12.01
C THR A 138 31.71 8.00 -12.02
N TRP A 139 31.17 7.51 -10.90
CA TRP A 139 30.70 6.14 -10.72
C TRP A 139 29.25 5.92 -11.14
N LEU A 140 28.46 6.99 -11.23
CA LEU A 140 27.01 6.90 -11.51
C LEU A 140 26.75 6.94 -13.02
N PRO A 141 26.01 5.98 -13.59
CA PRO A 141 25.61 6.04 -14.99
C PRO A 141 24.71 7.25 -15.30
N GLU A 142 24.90 7.85 -16.48
CA GLU A 142 24.13 9.02 -16.93
C GLU A 142 22.61 8.78 -16.96
N LEU A 143 22.19 7.55 -17.26
CA LEU A 143 20.78 7.16 -17.24
C LEU A 143 20.18 7.29 -15.83
N ILE A 144 20.90 6.83 -14.81
CA ILE A 144 20.44 6.88 -13.42
C ILE A 144 20.45 8.33 -12.92
N TRP A 145 21.47 9.12 -13.30
CA TRP A 145 21.51 10.55 -13.01
C TRP A 145 20.28 11.29 -13.54
N LYS A 146 19.90 11.04 -14.81
CA LYS A 146 18.70 11.63 -15.41
C LYS A 146 17.42 11.24 -14.66
N LEU A 147 17.28 9.98 -14.24
CA LEU A 147 16.13 9.52 -13.46
C LEU A 147 16.07 10.17 -12.07
N LEU A 148 17.22 10.31 -11.40
CA LEU A 148 17.30 10.97 -10.09
C LEU A 148 16.92 12.45 -10.20
N ARG A 149 17.41 13.15 -11.22
CA ARG A 149 17.02 14.55 -11.44
C ARG A 149 15.54 14.68 -11.75
N ARG A 150 14.99 13.77 -12.57
CA ARG A 150 13.56 13.72 -12.84
C ARG A 150 12.74 13.47 -11.56
N ALA A 151 13.20 12.59 -10.69
CA ALA A 151 12.57 12.35 -9.40
C ALA A 151 12.59 13.63 -8.54
N ALA A 152 13.73 14.32 -8.50
CA ALA A 152 13.88 15.55 -7.72
C ALA A 152 13.00 16.71 -8.22
N THR A 153 12.72 16.80 -9.52
CA THR A 153 11.86 17.85 -10.07
C THR A 153 10.38 17.51 -10.07
N GLN A 154 10.02 16.23 -10.22
CA GLN A 154 8.62 15.79 -10.39
C GLN A 154 7.98 15.27 -9.11
N LEU A 155 8.76 14.93 -8.09
CA LEU A 155 8.24 14.42 -6.82
C LEU A 155 8.64 15.36 -5.69
N ASP A 156 7.65 16.02 -5.08
CA ASP A 156 7.86 16.99 -3.99
C ASP A 156 8.69 16.41 -2.83
N GLY A 157 8.46 15.12 -2.51
CA GLY A 157 9.23 14.42 -1.48
C GLY A 157 10.72 14.38 -1.79
N PHE A 158 11.11 14.29 -3.07
CA PHE A 158 12.47 14.05 -3.56
C PHE A 158 13.21 15.32 -3.98
N ALA A 159 12.67 16.52 -3.72
CA ALA A 159 13.29 17.79 -4.13
C ALA A 159 14.78 17.93 -3.73
N HIS A 160 15.15 17.42 -2.55
CA HIS A 160 16.52 17.50 -2.02
C HIS A 160 17.38 16.25 -2.32
N LEU A 161 16.90 15.32 -3.15
CA LEU A 161 17.58 14.04 -3.40
C LEU A 161 18.99 14.23 -3.99
N THR A 162 19.15 15.17 -4.92
CA THR A 162 20.44 15.46 -5.55
C THR A 162 21.46 16.04 -4.57
N GLU A 163 21.01 16.92 -3.67
CA GLU A 163 21.82 17.51 -2.60
C GLU A 163 22.25 16.43 -1.57
N LEU A 164 21.32 15.55 -1.20
CA LEU A 164 21.60 14.42 -0.31
C LEU A 164 22.63 13.47 -0.90
N LEU A 165 22.53 13.19 -2.20
CA LEU A 165 23.46 12.29 -2.89
C LEU A 165 24.87 12.89 -2.95
N GLN A 166 25.00 14.20 -3.17
CA GLN A 166 26.29 14.91 -3.09
C GLN A 166 26.86 14.89 -1.67
N HIS A 167 26.02 15.09 -0.66
CA HIS A 167 26.46 15.15 0.73
C HIS A 167 26.91 13.79 1.27
N TYR A 168 26.25 12.70 0.84
CA TYR A 168 26.53 11.32 1.26
C TYR A 168 27.06 10.44 0.13
N GLU A 169 27.91 11.00 -0.74
CA GLU A 169 28.37 10.32 -1.96
C GLU A 169 28.96 8.93 -1.69
N MET A 170 29.85 8.80 -0.70
CA MET A 170 30.46 7.51 -0.35
C MET A 170 29.43 6.44 -0.01
N PHE A 171 28.40 6.79 0.76
CA PHE A 171 27.33 5.85 1.11
C PHE A 171 26.54 5.42 -0.12
N PHE A 172 26.18 6.36 -1.00
CA PHE A 172 25.42 6.03 -2.20
C PHE A 172 26.26 5.26 -3.23
N MET A 173 27.57 5.48 -3.27
CA MET A 173 28.51 4.68 -4.06
C MET A 173 28.57 3.24 -3.53
N ASP A 174 28.77 3.06 -2.23
CA ASP A 174 28.76 1.73 -1.59
C ASP A 174 27.40 1.03 -1.79
N PHE A 175 26.29 1.78 -1.71
CA PHE A 175 24.95 1.27 -1.97
C PHE A 175 24.77 0.81 -3.42
N HIS A 176 25.27 1.58 -4.40
CA HIS A 176 25.18 1.24 -5.81
C HIS A 176 26.05 0.02 -6.19
N GLU A 177 27.22 -0.12 -5.56
CA GLU A 177 28.14 -1.24 -5.82
C GLU A 177 27.80 -2.51 -5.02
N SER A 178 26.97 -2.40 -3.99
CA SER A 178 26.58 -3.53 -3.16
C SER A 178 25.74 -4.55 -3.93
N SER A 179 26.04 -5.84 -3.70
CA SER A 179 25.20 -6.94 -4.20
C SER A 179 23.87 -7.06 -3.45
N ASN A 180 23.81 -6.59 -2.20
CA ASN A 180 22.61 -6.62 -1.35
C ASN A 180 22.40 -5.23 -0.70
N PRO A 181 21.97 -4.24 -1.47
CA PRO A 181 21.85 -2.86 -0.99
C PRO A 181 20.85 -2.69 0.18
N LEU A 182 19.86 -3.58 0.29
CA LEU A 182 18.83 -3.54 1.34
C LEU A 182 19.31 -4.05 2.71
N GLU A 183 20.46 -4.74 2.77
CA GLU A 183 21.06 -5.23 4.02
C GLU A 183 22.08 -4.23 4.59
N LEU A 184 22.43 -3.19 3.84
CA LEU A 184 23.32 -2.14 4.32
C LEU A 184 22.60 -1.35 5.42
N GLU A 185 23.27 -1.21 6.58
CA GLU A 185 22.78 -0.31 7.60
C GLU A 185 22.75 1.11 7.03
N LEU A 186 21.55 1.68 6.95
CA LEU A 186 21.38 3.09 6.66
C LEU A 186 22.22 3.85 7.69
N SER A 187 23.20 4.61 7.20
CA SER A 187 23.98 5.49 8.07
C SER A 187 23.01 6.28 8.95
N GLY A 188 23.32 6.44 10.24
CA GLY A 188 22.37 6.98 11.23
C GLY A 188 21.67 8.28 10.82
N VAL A 189 22.25 9.04 9.87
CA VAL A 189 21.69 10.27 9.32
C VAL A 189 20.56 10.06 8.30
N LEU A 190 20.54 8.93 7.57
CA LEU A 190 19.41 8.55 6.71
C LEU A 190 18.28 7.86 7.49
N ASN A 191 18.60 7.36 8.69
CA ASN A 191 17.67 6.72 9.62
C ASN A 191 16.77 7.74 10.35
N ASP A 192 17.12 9.04 10.32
CA ASP A 192 16.35 10.17 10.88
C ASP A 192 15.10 10.55 10.05
N GLY A 193 14.43 9.53 9.51
CA GLY A 193 13.18 9.67 8.80
C GLY A 193 13.28 10.43 7.47
N VAL A 194 14.48 10.69 6.93
CA VAL A 194 14.64 11.35 5.63
C VAL A 194 14.02 10.50 4.52
N LEU A 195 14.30 9.19 4.51
CA LEU A 195 13.67 8.24 3.59
C LEU A 195 12.18 7.99 3.89
N GLN A 196 11.77 8.02 5.17
CA GLN A 196 10.36 7.96 5.54
C GLN A 196 9.60 9.23 5.09
N ARG A 197 10.19 10.42 5.18
CA ARG A 197 9.62 11.69 4.71
C ARG A 197 9.54 11.75 3.19
N LEU A 198 10.50 11.17 2.48
CA LEU A 198 10.46 10.96 1.03
C LEU A 198 9.28 10.09 0.59
N ALA A 199 8.90 9.08 1.39
CA ALA A 199 7.79 8.16 1.10
C ALA A 199 6.43 8.60 1.67
N LEU A 200 6.39 9.41 2.75
CA LEU A 200 5.17 9.74 3.50
C LEU A 200 4.71 11.21 3.34
N ASN A 201 5.52 12.12 2.79
CA ASN A 201 5.06 13.50 2.53
C ASN A 201 4.34 13.66 1.17
N SER A 202 3.50 12.70 0.80
CA SER A 202 2.36 13.01 -0.07
C SER A 202 1.25 13.60 0.82
N PRO A 203 0.63 14.73 0.44
CA PRO A 203 -0.34 15.47 1.29
C PRO A 203 -1.60 14.68 1.68
N HIS A 204 -1.73 13.42 1.26
CA HIS A 204 -2.89 12.56 1.55
C HIS A 204 -2.70 11.56 2.69
N THR A 205 -1.50 11.39 3.26
CA THR A 205 -1.37 10.58 4.49
C THR A 205 -1.54 11.44 5.73
N ALA A 206 -2.77 11.89 5.97
CA ALA A 206 -3.17 12.26 7.32
C ALA A 206 -2.95 11.04 8.24
N PRO A 207 -2.40 11.20 9.45
CA PRO A 207 -2.45 10.13 10.43
C PRO A 207 -3.93 9.84 10.67
N ALA A 208 -4.32 8.57 10.56
CA ALA A 208 -5.58 8.09 11.11
C ALA A 208 -5.50 8.28 12.64
N SER A 209 -5.82 9.49 13.09
CA SER A 209 -5.98 9.84 14.49
C SER A 209 -7.43 9.56 14.88
N MET A 210 -7.54 8.69 15.89
CA MET A 210 -8.70 8.31 16.72
C MET A 210 -9.65 7.25 16.17
#